data_AF-A0A1H3RIN1-F1
#
_entry.id   AF-A0A1H3RIN1-F1
#
_cell.length_a   1.000
_cell.length_b   1.000
_cell.length_c   1.000
_cell.angle_alpha   90.00
_cell.angle_beta   90.00
_cell.angle_gamma   90.00
#
_symmetry.space_group_name_H-M   'P 1'
#
loop_
_entity.id
_entity.type
_entity.pdbx_description
1 polymer ?
#
loop_
_entity_poly.entity_id
_entity_poly.type
_entity_poly.pdbx_seq_one_letter_code
_entity_poly.pdbx_strand_id
1 'polypeptide(L)'
;MQDEHLHRVLFRDADSVISIREAEAVEEWLHSDCRFHCMRDSGTHTELMLAGLWGVVAGALPPLLQLTEAFFGAAVESRHFADQYFLRQHVWPYARQSLMQHDSMFGFMQVRTFPGGIPMPADFHVGYAEGSPLFKAQTEWADGTPVQWTLLLKQAEQDVVVCRYPGVVKAGLVSAHIPARFARMISSTEAEIRLQML
;
A
#
# COMPACT_ATOMS: atom_id res chain seq x y z
N MET A 1 -0.85 21.51 -1.51
CA MET A 1 0.53 21.97 -1.77
C MET A 1 0.61 23.51 -1.73
N GLN A 2 0.06 24.15 -0.69
CA GLN A 2 0.10 25.63 -0.52
C GLN A 2 0.80 26.02 0.80
N ASP A 3 1.48 25.07 1.42
CA ASP A 3 2.31 25.30 2.59
C ASP A 3 3.69 25.75 2.11
N GLU A 4 4.13 26.93 2.54
CA GLU A 4 5.40 27.55 2.13
C GLU A 4 6.63 26.80 2.67
N HIS A 5 6.45 25.96 3.69
CA HIS A 5 7.51 25.10 4.25
C HIS A 5 7.53 23.71 3.63
N LEU A 6 6.55 23.38 2.78
CA LEU A 6 6.50 22.10 2.10
C LEU A 6 7.57 22.03 1.01
N HIS A 7 8.54 21.14 1.19
CA HIS A 7 9.56 20.92 0.16
C HIS A 7 9.22 19.73 -0.75
N ARG A 8 8.65 18.65 -0.19
CA ARG A 8 8.38 17.39 -0.91
C ARG A 8 7.12 16.72 -0.38
N VAL A 9 6.43 15.99 -1.24
CA VAL A 9 5.24 15.18 -0.91
C VAL A 9 5.47 13.75 -1.38
N LEU A 10 5.12 12.78 -0.54
CA LEU A 10 5.09 11.36 -0.86
C LEU A 10 3.63 10.89 -0.83
N PHE A 11 3.21 10.14 -1.83
CA PHE A 11 1.85 9.59 -1.93
C PHE A 11 1.90 8.08 -1.71
N ARG A 12 1.19 7.59 -0.68
CA ARG A 12 1.15 6.18 -0.30
C ARG A 12 -0.28 5.72 -0.05
N ASP A 13 -0.56 4.48 -0.45
CA ASP A 13 -1.80 3.82 -0.08
C ASP A 13 -1.76 3.51 1.43
N ALA A 14 -2.85 3.81 2.14
CA ALA A 14 -2.87 3.73 3.60
C ALA A 14 -2.71 2.30 4.15
N ASP A 15 -2.98 1.30 3.33
CA ASP A 15 -2.82 -0.13 3.61
C ASP A 15 -1.46 -0.69 3.16
N SER A 16 -0.59 0.16 2.60
CA SER A 16 0.79 -0.19 2.24
C SER A 16 1.74 0.19 3.37
N VAL A 17 2.38 -0.81 3.97
CA VAL A 17 3.34 -0.60 5.06
C VAL A 17 4.68 -0.20 4.47
N ILE A 18 5.20 0.94 4.92
CA ILE A 18 6.52 1.45 4.50
C ILE A 18 7.59 0.43 4.86
N SER A 19 8.34 -0.04 3.86
CA SER A 19 9.44 -0.98 4.02
C SER A 19 10.80 -0.27 4.04
N ILE A 20 11.84 -0.96 4.54
CA ILE A 20 13.22 -0.43 4.48
C ILE A 20 13.64 -0.18 3.04
N ARG A 21 13.34 -1.12 2.13
CA ARG A 21 13.61 -0.99 0.69
C ARG A 21 12.99 0.27 0.08
N GLU A 22 11.77 0.59 0.50
CA GLU A 22 11.09 1.82 0.09
C GLU A 22 11.78 3.06 0.67
N ALA A 23 12.09 3.05 1.96
CA ALA A 23 12.73 4.16 2.65
C ALA A 23 14.11 4.48 2.04
N GLU A 24 14.92 3.46 1.74
CA GLU A 24 16.22 3.62 1.08
C GLU A 24 16.07 4.20 -0.34
N ALA A 25 15.08 3.76 -1.11
CA ALA A 25 14.79 4.30 -2.44
C ALA A 25 14.32 5.76 -2.40
N VAL A 26 13.58 6.14 -1.34
CA VAL A 26 13.20 7.53 -1.07
C VAL A 26 14.43 8.35 -0.67
N GLU A 27 15.31 7.81 0.18
CA GLU A 27 16.52 8.48 0.63
C GLU A 27 17.46 8.81 -0.55
N GLU A 28 17.61 7.89 -1.49
CA GLU A 28 18.37 8.14 -2.72
C GLU A 28 17.74 9.27 -3.56
N TRP A 29 16.40 9.31 -3.64
CA TRP A 29 15.70 10.41 -4.32
C TRP A 29 15.88 11.76 -3.63
N LEU A 30 15.83 11.78 -2.29
CA LEU A 30 16.02 13.00 -1.50
C LEU A 30 17.41 13.63 -1.74
N HIS A 31 18.41 12.81 -2.04
CA HIS A 31 19.78 13.21 -2.37
C HIS A 31 20.03 13.47 -3.86
N SER A 32 18.99 13.44 -4.69
CA SER A 32 19.09 13.68 -6.12
C SER A 32 18.53 15.04 -6.53
N ASP A 33 18.87 15.48 -7.75
CA ASP A 33 18.27 16.65 -8.40
C ASP A 33 16.93 16.33 -9.11
N CYS A 34 16.42 15.10 -8.99
CA CYS A 34 15.17 14.70 -9.64
C CYS A 34 13.95 15.27 -8.92
N ARG A 35 13.04 15.89 -9.67
CA ARG A 35 11.83 16.53 -9.11
C ARG A 35 10.71 15.55 -8.77
N PHE A 36 10.75 14.35 -9.35
CA PHE A 36 9.77 13.29 -9.16
C PHE A 36 10.44 11.96 -8.82
N HIS A 37 9.72 11.13 -8.06
CA HIS A 37 10.10 9.77 -7.71
C HIS A 37 8.99 8.80 -8.04
N CYS A 38 9.32 7.63 -8.58
CA CYS A 38 8.38 6.53 -8.79
C CYS A 38 9.03 5.18 -8.44
N MET A 39 8.21 4.22 -8.02
CA MET A 39 8.66 2.87 -7.69
C MET A 39 7.81 1.79 -8.37
N ARG A 40 8.46 0.74 -8.89
CA ARG A 40 7.83 -0.47 -9.44
C ARG A 40 8.55 -1.71 -8.95
N ASP A 41 7.86 -2.55 -8.19
CA ASP A 41 8.48 -3.72 -7.56
C ASP A 41 7.64 -5.00 -7.70
N SER A 42 6.60 -4.96 -8.55
CA SER A 42 5.73 -6.10 -8.85
C SER A 42 5.27 -6.09 -10.31
N GLY A 43 4.99 -7.26 -10.88
CA GLY A 43 4.55 -7.42 -12.27
C GLY A 43 3.19 -6.78 -12.56
N THR A 44 2.40 -6.45 -11.54
CA THR A 44 1.14 -5.72 -11.67
C THR A 44 1.31 -4.20 -11.69
N HIS A 45 2.53 -3.68 -11.48
CA HIS A 45 2.82 -2.24 -11.43
C HIS A 45 2.95 -1.63 -12.85
N THR A 46 1.92 -1.77 -13.66
CA THR A 46 1.97 -1.52 -15.12
C THR A 46 1.63 -0.08 -15.53
N GLU A 47 1.24 0.79 -14.60
CA GLU A 47 0.95 2.21 -14.90
C GLU A 47 2.21 3.06 -15.13
N LEU A 48 2.05 4.22 -15.76
CA LEU A 48 3.15 5.19 -15.96
C LEU A 48 3.64 5.81 -14.63
N MET A 49 2.73 5.96 -13.67
CA MET A 49 3.02 6.32 -12.29
C MET A 49 1.94 5.65 -11.43
N LEU A 50 2.33 4.95 -10.37
CA LEU A 50 1.37 4.35 -9.46
C LEU A 50 0.92 5.37 -8.41
N ALA A 51 -0.40 5.50 -8.22
CA ALA A 51 -0.98 6.46 -7.29
C ALA A 51 -0.46 6.35 -5.84
N GLY A 52 -0.23 5.13 -5.37
CA GLY A 52 0.34 4.87 -4.06
C GLY A 52 1.87 4.80 -4.02
N LEU A 53 2.62 5.03 -5.11
CA LEU A 53 4.07 4.79 -5.15
C LEU A 53 4.87 5.89 -5.87
N TRP A 54 4.55 7.15 -5.60
CA TRP A 54 5.28 8.29 -6.17
C TRP A 54 5.53 9.42 -5.17
N GLY A 55 6.43 10.34 -5.55
CA GLY A 55 6.78 11.53 -4.81
C GLY A 55 7.07 12.71 -5.72
N VAL A 56 6.92 13.92 -5.20
CA VAL A 56 7.08 15.17 -5.95
C VAL A 56 7.65 16.30 -5.10
N VAL A 57 8.56 17.08 -5.69
CA VAL A 57 9.09 18.32 -5.10
C VAL A 57 8.06 19.44 -5.26
N ALA A 58 7.91 20.27 -4.23
CA ALA A 58 7.03 21.44 -4.28
C ALA A 58 7.37 22.35 -5.47
N GLY A 59 6.33 22.89 -6.10
CA GLY A 59 6.45 23.69 -7.33
C GLY A 59 6.89 22.91 -8.59
N ALA A 60 7.01 21.58 -8.55
CA ALA A 60 7.27 20.78 -9.76
C ALA A 60 6.03 20.57 -10.64
N LEU A 61 4.84 20.83 -10.08
CA LEU A 61 3.56 20.79 -10.76
C LEU A 61 2.92 22.17 -10.75
N PRO A 62 2.06 22.49 -11.75
CA PRO A 62 1.08 23.55 -11.62
C PRO A 62 0.24 23.39 -10.35
N PRO A 63 -0.48 24.45 -9.91
CA PRO A 63 -1.40 24.33 -8.78
C PRO A 63 -2.33 23.13 -8.96
N LEU A 64 -2.33 22.21 -7.99
CA LEU A 64 -3.11 20.97 -8.08
C LEU A 64 -4.58 21.23 -8.41
N LEU A 65 -5.16 22.31 -7.88
CA LEU A 65 -6.53 22.72 -8.16
C LEU A 65 -6.78 22.86 -9.67
N GLN A 66 -5.88 23.52 -10.40
CA GLN A 66 -5.99 23.70 -11.85
C GLN A 66 -5.91 22.36 -12.59
N LEU A 67 -5.01 21.47 -12.16
CA LEU A 67 -4.91 20.13 -12.76
C LEU A 67 -6.17 19.32 -12.51
N THR A 68 -6.72 19.37 -11.29
CA THR A 68 -7.95 18.64 -10.93
C THR A 68 -9.18 19.21 -11.64
N GLU A 69 -9.30 20.52 -11.77
CA GLU A 69 -10.39 21.17 -12.51
C GLU A 69 -10.36 20.78 -13.99
N ALA A 70 -9.16 20.77 -14.60
CA ALA A 70 -8.99 20.31 -15.98
C ALA A 70 -9.39 18.83 -16.15
N PHE A 71 -9.02 17.96 -15.19
CA PHE A 71 -9.36 16.55 -15.23
C PHE A 71 -10.86 16.29 -15.07
N PHE A 72 -11.51 16.92 -14.08
CA PHE A 72 -12.94 16.77 -13.83
C PHE A 72 -13.83 17.53 -14.82
N GLY A 73 -13.26 18.44 -15.61
CA GLY A 73 -13.95 19.09 -16.74
C GLY A 73 -14.23 18.15 -17.91
N ALA A 74 -13.61 16.97 -17.94
CA ALA A 74 -13.86 15.92 -18.93
C ALA A 74 -14.59 14.71 -18.30
N ALA A 75 -15.21 13.88 -19.13
CA ALA A 75 -15.83 12.65 -18.67
C ALA A 75 -14.76 11.66 -18.16
N VAL A 76 -14.86 11.26 -16.90
CA VAL A 76 -13.99 10.24 -16.31
C VAL A 76 -14.55 8.86 -16.61
N GLU A 77 -13.82 8.06 -17.41
CA GLU A 77 -14.27 6.73 -17.88
C GLU A 77 -14.52 5.74 -16.72
N SER A 78 -13.70 5.82 -15.66
CA SER A 78 -13.86 5.00 -14.46
C SER A 78 -13.53 5.80 -13.21
N ARG A 79 -14.47 5.87 -12.27
CA ARG A 79 -14.24 6.49 -10.96
C ARG A 79 -13.23 5.72 -10.12
N HIS A 80 -13.12 4.41 -10.31
CA HIS A 80 -12.20 3.57 -9.55
C HIS A 80 -10.74 3.80 -9.95
N PHE A 81 -10.48 4.12 -11.24
CA PHE A 81 -9.14 4.37 -11.77
C PHE A 81 -8.85 5.87 -12.01
N ALA A 82 -9.67 6.74 -11.41
CA ALA A 82 -9.62 8.17 -11.69
C ALA A 82 -8.27 8.79 -11.31
N ASP A 83 -7.66 8.33 -10.22
CA ASP A 83 -6.33 8.72 -9.77
C ASP A 83 -5.23 8.29 -10.76
N GLN A 84 -5.25 7.05 -11.23
CA GLN A 84 -4.29 6.54 -12.22
C GLN A 84 -4.41 7.29 -13.55
N TYR A 85 -5.64 7.58 -14.00
CA TYR A 85 -5.88 8.38 -15.20
C TYR A 85 -5.43 9.83 -15.04
N PHE A 86 -5.72 10.44 -13.90
CA PHE A 86 -5.23 11.78 -13.56
C PHE A 86 -3.70 11.83 -13.63
N LEU A 87 -3.01 10.88 -13.01
CA LEU A 87 -1.55 10.82 -13.03
C LEU A 87 -1.02 10.67 -14.45
N ARG A 88 -1.58 9.74 -15.23
CA ARG A 88 -1.18 9.51 -16.62
C ARG A 88 -1.34 10.75 -17.51
N GLN A 89 -2.44 11.47 -17.37
CA GLN A 89 -2.81 12.57 -18.27
C GLN A 89 -2.26 13.92 -17.82
N HIS A 90 -2.22 14.19 -16.52
CA HIS A 90 -1.95 15.52 -15.97
C HIS A 90 -0.64 15.63 -15.19
N VAL A 91 -0.10 14.54 -14.65
CA VAL A 91 1.15 14.56 -13.86
C VAL A 91 2.34 14.02 -14.65
N TRP A 92 2.17 12.89 -15.32
CA TRP A 92 3.21 12.22 -16.11
C TRP A 92 3.92 13.13 -17.13
N PRO A 93 3.22 14.05 -17.86
CA PRO A 93 3.89 14.96 -18.78
C PRO A 93 4.99 15.81 -18.14
N TYR A 94 4.85 16.15 -16.86
CA TYR A 94 5.85 16.86 -16.05
C TYR A 94 6.86 15.87 -15.47
N ALA A 95 6.36 14.78 -14.87
CA ALA A 95 7.19 13.82 -14.16
C ALA A 95 8.33 13.26 -15.03
N ARG A 96 8.01 12.84 -16.26
CA ARG A 96 8.98 12.25 -17.19
C ARG A 96 10.16 13.15 -17.58
N GLN A 97 10.11 14.45 -17.26
CA GLN A 97 11.18 15.41 -17.56
C GLN A 97 12.26 15.45 -16.46
N SER A 98 11.94 15.00 -15.24
CA SER A 98 12.86 14.99 -14.09
C SER A 98 12.44 13.90 -13.10
N LEU A 99 12.69 12.64 -13.49
CA LEU A 99 12.23 11.45 -12.78
C LEU A 99 13.41 10.61 -12.30
N MET A 100 13.42 10.29 -11.01
CA MET A 100 14.13 9.13 -10.49
C MET A 100 13.14 7.97 -10.36
N GLN A 101 13.47 6.83 -10.94
CA GLN A 101 12.63 5.65 -10.88
C GLN A 101 13.40 4.44 -10.37
N HIS A 102 12.89 3.80 -9.33
CA HIS A 102 13.34 2.47 -8.92
C HIS A 102 12.40 1.42 -9.50
N ASP A 103 12.93 0.52 -10.31
CA ASP A 103 12.12 -0.50 -10.99
C ASP A 103 12.89 -1.82 -11.07
N SER A 104 12.34 -2.86 -10.45
CA SER A 104 12.91 -4.22 -10.45
C SER A 104 12.28 -5.15 -11.49
N MET A 105 11.33 -4.65 -12.29
CA MET A 105 10.45 -5.48 -13.12
C MET A 105 10.59 -5.23 -14.61
N PHE A 106 10.56 -3.96 -15.06
CA PHE A 106 10.31 -3.65 -16.47
C PHE A 106 11.48 -2.98 -17.19
N GLY A 107 12.43 -2.40 -16.45
CA GLY A 107 13.50 -1.62 -17.05
C GLY A 107 13.01 -0.37 -17.77
N PHE A 108 11.93 0.24 -17.26
CA PHE A 108 11.26 1.35 -17.94
C PHE A 108 12.06 2.67 -17.81
N MET A 109 12.34 3.33 -18.93
CA MET A 109 13.15 4.56 -19.03
C MET A 109 14.57 4.41 -18.44
N GLN A 110 15.10 5.45 -17.78
CA GLN A 110 16.39 5.43 -17.09
C GLN A 110 16.17 4.90 -15.67
N VAL A 111 15.95 3.59 -15.58
CA VAL A 111 15.70 2.88 -14.33
C VAL A 111 16.93 2.84 -13.42
N ARG A 112 16.69 2.88 -12.11
CA ARG A 112 17.62 2.45 -11.06
C ARG A 112 17.12 1.16 -10.42
N THR A 113 18.05 0.29 -10.05
CA THR A 113 17.73 -0.82 -9.15
C THR A 113 17.45 -0.26 -7.76
N PHE A 114 16.57 -0.89 -6.99
CA PHE A 114 16.41 -0.52 -5.59
C PHE A 114 17.73 -0.64 -4.82
N PRO A 115 18.05 0.33 -3.95
CA PRO A 115 19.23 0.30 -3.09
C PRO A 115 19.17 -0.83 -2.05
N GLY A 116 20.25 -0.99 -1.29
CA GLY A 116 20.38 -1.96 -0.20
C GLY A 116 20.81 -3.35 -0.62
N GLY A 117 20.49 -3.80 -1.84
CA GLY A 117 20.93 -5.11 -2.37
C GLY A 117 20.41 -6.32 -1.59
N ILE A 118 19.53 -6.11 -0.61
CA ILE A 118 18.93 -7.16 0.20
C ILE A 118 17.83 -7.84 -0.65
N PRO A 119 17.90 -9.16 -0.87
CA PRO A 119 16.81 -9.91 -1.49
C PRO A 119 15.56 -9.78 -0.63
N MET A 120 14.45 -9.34 -1.23
CA MET A 120 13.17 -9.35 -0.52
C MET A 120 12.56 -10.75 -0.52
N PRO A 121 11.72 -11.08 0.48
CA PRO A 121 10.91 -12.29 0.44
C PRO A 121 10.13 -12.41 -0.88
N ALA A 122 9.95 -13.63 -1.38
CA ALA A 122 9.25 -13.86 -2.65
C ALA A 122 7.78 -13.40 -2.66
N ASP A 123 7.18 -13.28 -1.48
CA ASP A 123 5.81 -12.80 -1.24
C ASP A 123 5.75 -11.29 -0.96
N PHE A 124 6.84 -10.54 -1.20
CA PHE A 124 6.93 -9.11 -0.92
C PHE A 124 7.12 -8.28 -2.21
N HIS A 125 6.50 -7.11 -2.22
CA HIS A 125 6.88 -5.98 -3.08
C HIS A 125 6.56 -4.66 -2.38
N VAL A 126 7.27 -3.59 -2.75
CA VAL A 126 6.94 -2.22 -2.30
C VAL A 126 5.50 -1.88 -2.70
N GLY A 127 4.71 -1.31 -1.78
CA GLY A 127 3.29 -0.97 -2.02
C GLY A 127 2.30 -2.11 -1.83
N TYR A 128 2.74 -3.27 -1.33
CA TYR A 128 1.84 -4.39 -1.05
C TYR A 128 0.78 -4.04 0.01
N ALA A 129 -0.47 -4.43 -0.26
CA ALA A 129 -1.59 -4.28 0.66
C ALA A 129 -1.47 -5.25 1.86
N GLU A 130 -1.06 -4.71 3.00
CA GLU A 130 -0.84 -5.46 4.23
C GLU A 130 -2.11 -6.20 4.69
N GLY A 131 -3.29 -5.63 4.44
CA GLY A 131 -4.58 -6.24 4.81
C GLY A 131 -5.10 -7.33 3.86
N SER A 132 -4.35 -7.70 2.81
CA SER A 132 -4.86 -8.65 1.82
C SER A 132 -5.10 -10.07 2.33
N PRO A 133 -4.36 -10.62 3.33
CA PRO A 133 -4.65 -11.95 3.84
C PRO A 133 -6.00 -12.07 4.54
N LEU A 134 -6.62 -13.23 4.39
CA LEU A 134 -7.93 -13.57 4.93
C LEU A 134 -7.79 -14.82 5.80
N PHE A 135 -8.20 -14.75 7.07
CA PHE A 135 -8.36 -15.98 7.86
C PHE A 135 -9.72 -16.60 7.60
N LYS A 136 -9.79 -17.92 7.75
CA LYS A 136 -11.04 -18.69 7.77
C LYS A 136 -11.02 -19.61 8.98
N ALA A 137 -11.87 -19.35 9.95
CA ALA A 137 -12.02 -20.17 11.14
C ALA A 137 -13.30 -20.99 11.03
N GLN A 138 -13.17 -22.31 11.09
CA GLN A 138 -14.29 -23.25 11.09
C GLN A 138 -14.99 -23.22 12.44
N THR A 139 -16.32 -23.23 12.41
CA THR A 139 -17.17 -23.36 13.60
C THR A 139 -18.24 -24.43 13.36
N GLU A 140 -18.83 -24.91 14.45
CA GLU A 140 -20.02 -25.77 14.46
C GLU A 140 -21.30 -24.97 14.76
N TRP A 141 -21.16 -23.65 14.92
CA TRP A 141 -22.28 -22.76 15.25
C TRP A 141 -23.19 -22.55 14.05
N ALA A 142 -24.45 -22.24 14.32
CA ALA A 142 -25.44 -22.02 13.27
C ALA A 142 -25.10 -20.78 12.44
N ASP A 143 -25.48 -20.80 11.17
CA ASP A 143 -25.38 -19.63 10.30
C ASP A 143 -26.19 -18.46 10.88
N GLY A 144 -25.62 -17.26 10.82
CA GLY A 144 -26.19 -16.05 11.41
C GLY A 144 -25.85 -15.86 12.88
N THR A 145 -25.17 -16.80 13.56
CA THR A 145 -24.72 -16.60 14.95
C THR A 145 -23.76 -15.40 15.01
N PRO A 146 -24.06 -14.37 15.83
CA PRO A 146 -23.15 -13.26 16.07
C PRO A 146 -21.98 -13.73 16.92
N VAL A 147 -20.79 -13.30 16.54
CA VAL A 147 -19.55 -13.66 17.22
C VAL A 147 -18.68 -12.43 17.41
N GLN A 148 -17.75 -12.50 18.35
CA GLN A 148 -16.59 -11.62 18.40
C GLN A 148 -15.36 -12.48 18.10
N TRP A 149 -14.55 -12.05 17.14
CA TRP A 149 -13.23 -12.63 16.93
C TRP A 149 -12.17 -11.71 17.52
N THR A 150 -11.15 -12.32 18.13
CA THR A 150 -10.05 -11.63 18.80
C THR A 150 -8.75 -12.10 18.18
N LEU A 151 -7.91 -11.16 17.73
CA LEU A 151 -6.53 -11.45 17.36
C LEU A 151 -5.65 -11.30 18.59
N LEU A 152 -4.93 -12.37 18.92
CA LEU A 152 -4.04 -12.46 20.07
C LEU A 152 -2.61 -12.66 19.59
N LEU A 153 -1.67 -11.92 20.18
CA LEU A 153 -0.25 -12.15 20.05
C LEU A 153 0.21 -12.93 21.29
N LYS A 154 0.88 -14.07 21.08
CA LYS A 154 1.40 -14.89 22.18
C LYS A 154 2.69 -14.28 22.70
N GLN A 155 2.78 -14.13 24.03
CA GLN A 155 4.02 -13.72 24.69
C GLN A 155 4.33 -14.69 25.85
N ALA A 156 5.55 -14.62 26.38
CA ALA A 156 6.02 -15.57 27.38
C ALA A 156 5.20 -15.56 28.68
N GLU A 157 4.67 -14.40 29.08
CA GLU A 157 3.92 -14.24 30.34
C GLU A 157 2.41 -14.20 30.11
N GLN A 158 1.94 -13.47 29.09
CA GLN A 158 0.52 -13.30 28.83
C GLN A 158 0.25 -12.95 27.36
N ASP A 159 -0.81 -13.51 26.79
CA ASP A 159 -1.29 -13.14 25.46
C ASP A 159 -1.74 -11.66 25.43
N VAL A 160 -1.30 -10.93 24.40
CA VAL A 160 -1.68 -9.55 24.15
C VAL A 160 -2.81 -9.51 23.14
N VAL A 161 -3.90 -8.81 23.48
CA VAL A 161 -5.00 -8.55 22.55
C VAL A 161 -4.60 -7.46 21.57
N VAL A 162 -4.48 -7.80 20.30
CA VAL A 162 -4.18 -6.85 19.23
C VAL A 162 -5.44 -6.10 18.83
N CYS A 163 -6.52 -6.84 18.55
CA CYS A 163 -7.81 -6.26 18.18
C CYS A 163 -8.97 -7.22 18.46
N ARG A 164 -10.18 -6.65 18.50
CA ARG A 164 -11.45 -7.36 18.61
C ARG A 164 -12.43 -6.76 17.63
N TYR A 165 -13.11 -7.61 16.87
CA TYR A 165 -14.13 -7.17 15.93
C TYR A 165 -15.33 -8.11 15.95
N PRO A 166 -16.54 -7.58 15.70
CA PRO A 166 -17.69 -8.42 15.48
C PRO A 166 -17.53 -9.24 14.20
N GLY A 167 -18.15 -10.40 14.19
CA GLY A 167 -18.28 -11.28 13.03
C GLY A 167 -19.62 -12.00 13.06
N VAL A 168 -19.91 -12.72 11.99
CA VAL A 168 -21.10 -13.56 11.87
C VAL A 168 -20.69 -14.87 11.22
N VAL A 169 -21.21 -15.98 11.72
CA VAL A 169 -21.01 -17.29 11.11
C VAL A 169 -21.77 -17.35 9.78
N LYS A 170 -21.07 -17.72 8.70
CA LYS A 170 -21.65 -17.91 7.37
C LYS A 170 -21.10 -19.20 6.77
N ALA A 171 -21.98 -20.12 6.39
CA ALA A 171 -21.62 -21.47 5.94
C ALA A 171 -20.64 -22.18 6.90
N GLY A 172 -20.89 -22.06 8.21
CA GLY A 172 -20.02 -22.64 9.26
C GLY A 172 -18.63 -21.99 9.38
N LEU A 173 -18.42 -20.81 8.78
CA LEU A 173 -17.14 -20.11 8.83
C LEU A 173 -17.27 -18.71 9.45
N VAL A 174 -16.22 -18.29 10.15
CA VAL A 174 -15.95 -16.89 10.45
C VAL A 174 -14.70 -16.49 9.67
N SER A 175 -14.80 -15.41 8.90
CA SER A 175 -13.69 -14.92 8.08
C SER A 175 -13.56 -13.40 8.17
N ALA A 176 -12.34 -12.91 8.27
CA ALA A 176 -12.03 -11.50 8.13
C ALA A 176 -10.61 -11.30 7.60
N HIS A 177 -10.37 -10.12 7.03
CA HIS A 177 -9.03 -9.69 6.61
C HIS A 177 -8.19 -9.35 7.83
N ILE A 178 -6.92 -9.72 7.80
CA ILE A 178 -5.94 -9.42 8.84
C ILE A 178 -4.62 -8.97 8.21
N PRO A 179 -3.84 -8.11 8.90
CA PRO A 179 -2.52 -7.73 8.43
C PRO A 179 -1.62 -8.95 8.18
N ALA A 180 -0.87 -8.92 7.08
CA ALA A 180 -0.03 -10.03 6.63
C ALA A 180 1.02 -10.46 7.65
N ARG A 181 1.56 -9.52 8.43
CA ARG A 181 2.42 -9.85 9.57
C ARG A 181 1.76 -10.83 10.55
N PHE A 182 0.48 -10.65 10.85
CA PHE A 182 -0.24 -11.50 11.80
C PHE A 182 -0.66 -12.83 11.16
N ALA A 183 -0.97 -12.85 9.86
CA ALA A 183 -1.19 -14.10 9.14
C ALA A 183 0.06 -15.01 9.17
N ARG A 184 1.26 -14.42 9.02
CA ARG A 184 2.53 -15.13 9.20
C ARG A 184 2.73 -15.61 10.63
N MET A 185 2.48 -14.75 11.63
CA MET A 185 2.58 -15.12 13.04
C MET A 185 1.60 -16.22 13.45
N ILE A 186 0.40 -16.27 12.86
CA ILE A 186 -0.54 -17.39 13.08
C ILE A 186 0.05 -18.69 12.54
N SER A 187 0.66 -18.63 11.35
CA SER A 187 1.29 -19.79 10.70
C SER A 187 2.51 -20.31 11.48
N SER A 188 3.24 -19.42 12.17
CA SER A 188 4.36 -19.76 13.07
C SER A 188 3.93 -19.98 14.53
N THR A 189 2.63 -19.99 14.82
CA THR A 189 2.04 -20.17 16.16
C THR A 189 2.36 -19.06 17.18
N GLU A 190 2.89 -17.93 16.74
CA GLU A 190 3.16 -16.71 17.54
C GLU A 190 1.92 -15.82 17.73
N ALA A 191 0.87 -16.01 16.92
CA ALA A 191 -0.42 -15.35 17.08
C ALA A 191 -1.58 -16.35 16.91
N GLU A 192 -2.77 -16.01 17.36
CA GLU A 192 -3.98 -16.82 17.16
C GLU A 192 -5.24 -15.98 17.00
N ILE A 193 -6.24 -16.55 16.33
CA ILE A 193 -7.60 -16.03 16.28
C ILE A 193 -8.45 -16.82 17.26
N ARG A 194 -9.06 -16.13 18.23
CA ARG A 194 -10.01 -16.71 19.18
C ARG A 194 -11.42 -16.22 18.88
N LEU A 195 -12.36 -17.16 18.79
CA LEU A 195 -13.78 -16.86 18.56
C LEU A 195 -14.56 -16.97 19.87
N GLN A 196 -15.54 -16.09 20.05
CA GLN A 196 -16.50 -16.12 21.15
C GLN A 196 -17.89 -15.78 20.61
N MET A 197 -18.92 -16.53 21.00
CA MET A 197 -20.31 -16.18 20.68
C MET A 197 -20.77 -14.97 21.49
N LEU A 198 -21.63 -14.15 20.90
CA LEU A 198 -22.28 -13.00 21.54
C LEU A 198 -23.73 -13.29 21.88
#